data_AF-A0A829C4H6-F1
#
_entry.id   AF-A0A829C4H6-F1
#
_cell.length_a   1.000
_cell.length_b   1.000
_cell.length_c   1.000
_cell.angle_alpha   90.00
_cell.angle_beta   90.00
_cell.angle_gamma   90.00
#
_symmetry.space_group_name_H-M   'P 1'
#
loop_
_entity.id
_entity.type
_entity.pdbx_description
1 polymer ?
#
loop_
_entity_poly.entity_id
_entity_poly.type
_entity_poly.pdbx_seq_one_letter_code
_entity_poly.pdbx_strand_id
1 'polypeptide(L)'
;NGGQGDSGSGLGGQPGFAGGAGGKGGAGGSSGAGGTNGSGGAGGAGGQGGAGGAGISFSNGSNGGTGGTGGVGGTGGDGGNAGTGAGDPGKGGTGGTGGTGGSGGAGGSGGANFNGGTGGTGGTGGTGGKGGLNTDGLSSATSGTGGTGGTGGKGGTGGAGDDSAGGTGGTGGAGGNAGAGGLANTGGTAGNAGIGGDGGQGGNGGQGDSGSGLGGQPGFAGGPGGKGGAGGNAGTGGTNGSGGAGGAGGQGGAGGAGISFSNGSNG
;
A
#
# COMPACT_ATOMS: atom_id res chain seq x y z
N ASN A 1 28.79 -39.02 -11.70
CA ASN A 1 28.51 -39.72 -12.98
C ASN A 1 27.01 -39.73 -13.25
N GLY A 2 26.62 -39.22 -14.42
CA GLY A 2 25.26 -39.22 -14.96
C GLY A 2 24.48 -37.95 -14.63
N GLY A 3 24.12 -37.08 -15.56
CA GLY A 3 24.31 -37.08 -17.00
C GLY A 3 24.12 -35.66 -17.54
N GLN A 4 24.85 -35.37 -18.61
CA GLN A 4 24.65 -34.22 -19.48
C GLN A 4 23.22 -34.28 -20.05
N GLY A 5 22.37 -33.33 -19.67
CA GLY A 5 21.03 -33.17 -20.20
C GLY A 5 21.06 -32.31 -21.46
N ASP A 6 20.38 -32.79 -22.49
CA ASP A 6 20.47 -32.38 -23.89
C ASP A 6 20.28 -30.88 -24.19
N SER A 7 21.05 -30.43 -25.18
CA SER A 7 20.73 -29.25 -25.99
C SER A 7 19.56 -29.59 -26.93
N GLY A 8 18.32 -29.36 -26.46
CA GLY A 8 17.10 -29.63 -27.24
C GLY A 8 15.96 -28.69 -26.86
N SER A 9 15.63 -27.78 -27.77
CA SER A 9 14.33 -27.11 -28.01
C SER A 9 13.30 -27.01 -26.87
N GLY A 10 12.95 -25.77 -26.49
CA GLY A 10 11.53 -25.39 -26.36
C GLY A 10 10.87 -25.38 -24.98
N LEU A 11 11.61 -25.40 -23.87
CA LEU A 11 11.03 -25.11 -22.56
C LEU A 11 11.44 -23.69 -22.15
N GLY A 12 10.50 -22.76 -22.19
CA GLY A 12 10.71 -21.40 -21.69
C GLY A 12 11.24 -21.44 -20.25
N GLY A 13 12.29 -20.65 -19.97
CA GLY A 13 12.90 -20.54 -18.65
C GLY A 13 11.85 -20.32 -17.57
N GLN A 14 11.92 -21.08 -16.47
CA GLN A 14 10.96 -20.94 -15.37
C GLN A 14 11.05 -19.53 -14.77
N PRO A 15 9.93 -18.90 -14.39
CA PRO A 15 9.96 -17.63 -13.69
C PRO A 15 10.79 -17.72 -12.40
N GLY A 16 11.58 -16.68 -12.14
CA GLY A 16 12.36 -16.59 -10.92
C GLY A 16 11.54 -16.61 -9.63
N PHE A 17 12.18 -17.00 -8.51
CA PHE A 17 11.50 -17.01 -7.21
C PHE A 17 11.09 -15.61 -6.76
N ALA A 18 9.91 -15.52 -6.15
CA ALA A 18 9.40 -14.27 -5.63
C ALA A 18 10.16 -13.78 -4.40
N GLY A 19 10.24 -12.47 -4.22
CA GLY A 19 10.75 -11.85 -3.00
C GLY A 19 9.85 -12.11 -1.78
N GLY A 20 10.42 -12.08 -0.58
CA GLY A 20 9.67 -12.26 0.67
C GLY A 20 8.64 -11.14 0.92
N ALA A 21 7.57 -11.44 1.65
CA ALA A 21 6.59 -10.41 2.05
C ALA A 21 7.16 -9.46 3.12
N GLY A 22 6.74 -8.20 3.10
CA GLY A 22 7.07 -7.21 4.13
C GLY A 22 6.35 -7.46 5.46
N GLY A 23 6.98 -7.06 6.56
CA GLY A 23 6.40 -7.16 7.91
C GLY A 23 5.18 -6.24 8.11
N LYS A 24 4.29 -6.56 9.07
CA LYS A 24 3.16 -5.68 9.42
C LYS A 24 3.64 -4.48 10.25
N GLY A 25 2.99 -3.33 10.07
CA GLY A 25 3.19 -2.16 10.93
C GLY A 25 2.60 -2.36 12.34
N GLY A 26 3.21 -1.74 13.35
CA GLY A 26 2.72 -1.77 14.73
C GLY A 26 1.39 -1.01 14.89
N ALA A 27 0.56 -1.37 15.87
CA ALA A 27 -0.64 -0.61 16.18
C ALA A 27 -0.29 0.76 16.80
N GLY A 28 -1.13 1.77 16.55
CA GLY A 28 -1.04 3.07 17.21
C GLY A 28 -1.44 3.00 18.68
N GLY A 29 -0.84 3.85 19.51
CA GLY A 29 -1.17 3.93 20.94
C GLY A 29 -2.60 4.46 21.15
N SER A 30 -3.34 3.88 22.09
CA SER A 30 -4.63 4.43 22.52
C SER A 30 -4.45 5.73 23.28
N SER A 31 -5.34 6.69 23.08
CA SER A 31 -5.37 7.93 23.87
C SER A 31 -5.85 7.72 25.31
N GLY A 32 -5.41 8.60 26.21
CA GLY A 32 -5.97 8.71 27.55
C GLY A 32 -7.39 9.30 27.54
N ALA A 33 -8.17 8.96 28.57
CA ALA A 33 -9.45 9.59 28.84
C ALA A 33 -9.27 11.08 29.21
N GLY A 34 -10.29 11.89 28.96
CA GLY A 34 -10.32 13.27 29.44
C GLY A 34 -10.34 13.34 30.97
N GLY A 35 -9.78 14.40 31.56
CA GLY A 35 -10.03 14.74 32.97
C GLY A 35 -11.48 15.19 33.18
N THR A 36 -11.92 15.48 34.40
CA THR A 36 -13.31 15.91 34.70
C THR A 36 -13.83 16.97 33.71
N ASN A 37 -14.94 16.69 33.02
CA ASN A 37 -15.52 17.52 31.94
C ASN A 37 -14.58 17.79 30.74
N GLY A 38 -13.47 17.08 30.64
CA GLY A 38 -12.46 17.22 29.59
C GLY A 38 -12.75 16.31 28.39
N SER A 39 -12.33 16.73 27.20
CA SER A 39 -12.38 15.87 26.01
C SER A 39 -11.38 14.72 26.11
N GLY A 40 -11.74 13.58 25.54
CA GLY A 40 -10.80 12.47 25.37
C GLY A 40 -9.67 12.80 24.41
N GLY A 41 -8.49 12.20 24.61
CA GLY A 41 -7.34 12.41 23.72
C GLY A 41 -7.56 11.82 22.32
N ALA A 42 -6.75 12.23 21.35
CA ALA A 42 -6.73 11.60 20.02
C ALA A 42 -5.90 10.31 20.03
N GLY A 43 -6.39 9.28 19.32
CA GLY A 43 -5.67 8.03 19.17
C GLY A 43 -4.38 8.20 18.36
N GLY A 44 -3.35 7.42 18.67
CA GLY A 44 -2.06 7.44 17.99
C GLY A 44 -2.12 6.86 16.58
N ALA A 45 -1.19 7.25 15.70
CA ALA A 45 -1.12 6.71 14.35
C ALA A 45 -0.62 5.26 14.32
N GLY A 46 -1.14 4.46 13.39
CA GLY A 46 -0.61 3.13 13.11
C GLY A 46 0.79 3.20 12.47
N GLY A 47 1.63 2.20 12.75
CA GLY A 47 2.97 2.07 12.18
C GLY A 47 2.96 1.69 10.70
N GLN A 48 4.03 1.99 9.98
CA GLN A 48 4.16 1.65 8.56
C GLN A 48 4.36 0.14 8.36
N GLY A 49 3.76 -0.41 7.30
CA GLY A 49 4.07 -1.76 6.82
C GLY A 49 5.50 -1.84 6.24
N GLY A 50 6.19 -2.96 6.46
CA GLY A 50 7.52 -3.20 5.92
C GLY A 50 7.52 -3.34 4.39
N ALA A 51 8.63 -3.01 3.74
CA ALA A 51 8.75 -3.21 2.29
C ALA A 51 8.76 -4.71 1.93
N GLY A 52 8.21 -5.05 0.77
CA GLY A 52 8.38 -6.37 0.17
C GLY A 52 9.83 -6.57 -0.29
N GLY A 53 10.33 -7.79 -0.20
CA GLY A 53 11.67 -8.16 -0.67
C GLY A 53 11.78 -8.09 -2.18
N ALA A 54 12.98 -7.82 -2.71
CA ALA A 54 13.20 -7.86 -4.15
C ALA A 54 13.02 -9.28 -4.72
N GLY A 55 12.58 -9.38 -5.97
CA GLY A 55 12.56 -10.63 -6.71
C GLY A 55 13.98 -11.10 -7.04
N ILE A 56 14.17 -12.40 -7.21
CA ILE A 56 15.49 -12.96 -7.49
C ILE A 56 15.86 -12.74 -8.95
N SER A 57 17.04 -12.16 -9.20
CA SER A 57 17.61 -12.04 -10.55
C SER A 57 18.29 -13.34 -10.97
N PHE A 58 18.18 -13.70 -12.24
CA PHE A 58 18.91 -14.83 -12.83
C PHE A 58 19.82 -14.32 -13.93
N SER A 59 21.03 -14.84 -14.03
CA SER A 59 21.96 -14.53 -15.13
C SER A 59 21.96 -15.60 -16.23
N ASN A 60 21.30 -16.75 -16.02
CA ASN A 60 21.37 -17.87 -16.94
C ASN A 60 19.98 -18.47 -17.20
N GLY A 61 19.31 -17.99 -18.25
CA GLY A 61 18.24 -18.76 -18.87
C GLY A 61 16.83 -18.64 -18.29
N SER A 62 16.48 -17.58 -17.53
CA SER A 62 15.18 -17.48 -16.85
C SER A 62 14.70 -16.04 -16.69
N ASN A 63 13.37 -15.85 -16.67
CA ASN A 63 12.79 -14.54 -16.36
C ASN A 63 13.09 -14.14 -14.92
N GLY A 64 13.21 -12.83 -14.69
CA GLY A 64 13.41 -12.30 -13.34
C GLY A 64 12.26 -12.66 -12.39
N GLY A 65 12.60 -12.84 -11.11
CA GLY A 65 11.60 -13.16 -10.09
C GLY A 65 10.67 -11.99 -9.81
N THR A 66 9.45 -12.28 -9.35
CA THR A 66 8.50 -11.22 -8.97
C THR A 66 8.92 -10.59 -7.64
N GLY A 67 8.79 -9.26 -7.51
CA GLY A 67 8.99 -8.59 -6.24
C GLY A 67 7.99 -9.05 -5.17
N GLY A 68 8.42 -9.08 -3.92
CA GLY A 68 7.57 -9.42 -2.78
C GLY A 68 6.51 -8.36 -2.51
N THR A 69 5.40 -8.77 -1.89
CA THR A 69 4.33 -7.83 -1.50
C THR A 69 4.76 -6.97 -0.32
N GLY A 70 4.44 -5.68 -0.36
CA GLY A 70 4.57 -4.80 0.80
C GLY A 70 3.70 -5.26 1.97
N GLY A 71 4.15 -4.99 3.18
CA GLY A 71 3.45 -5.33 4.41
C GLY A 71 2.25 -4.41 4.67
N VAL A 72 1.30 -4.88 5.47
CA VAL A 72 0.10 -4.10 5.84
C VAL A 72 0.47 -3.02 6.85
N GLY A 73 -0.05 -1.81 6.67
CA GLY A 73 0.05 -0.73 7.65
C GLY A 73 -0.67 -1.08 8.96
N GLY A 74 -0.14 -0.61 10.08
CA GLY A 74 -0.72 -0.84 11.40
C GLY A 74 -2.04 -0.09 11.61
N THR A 75 -2.89 -0.57 12.51
CA THR A 75 -4.14 0.12 12.82
C THR A 75 -3.90 1.40 13.62
N GLY A 76 -4.66 2.46 13.36
CA GLY A 76 -4.68 3.64 14.23
C GLY A 76 -5.23 3.28 15.62
N GLY A 77 -4.73 3.95 16.65
CA GLY A 77 -5.20 3.79 18.02
C GLY A 77 -6.59 4.41 18.20
N ASP A 78 -7.37 3.88 19.13
CA ASP A 78 -8.71 4.42 19.42
C ASP A 78 -8.61 5.77 20.16
N GLY A 79 -9.58 6.65 19.86
CA GLY A 79 -9.78 7.93 20.54
C GLY A 79 -10.19 7.72 22.00
N GLY A 80 -9.72 8.60 22.88
CA GLY A 80 -9.95 8.53 24.30
C GLY A 80 -11.40 8.86 24.62
N ASN A 81 -11.96 8.28 25.67
CA ASN A 81 -13.28 8.68 26.13
C ASN A 81 -13.22 10.08 26.77
N ALA A 82 -14.33 10.82 26.72
CA ALA A 82 -14.48 12.05 27.49
C ALA A 82 -14.31 11.77 28.99
N GLY A 83 -13.93 12.78 29.78
CA GLY A 83 -13.91 12.65 31.22
C GLY A 83 -15.26 12.94 31.88
N THR A 84 -15.51 12.27 33.00
CA THR A 84 -16.77 12.34 33.74
C THR A 84 -16.78 13.48 34.76
N GLY A 85 -17.89 14.20 34.93
CA GLY A 85 -17.99 15.26 35.94
C GLY A 85 -19.31 16.02 35.97
N ALA A 86 -19.48 16.89 36.96
CA ALA A 86 -20.59 17.84 37.01
C ALA A 86 -20.24 19.07 36.16
N GLY A 87 -21.07 19.40 35.17
CA GLY A 87 -20.86 20.51 34.24
C GLY A 87 -21.12 20.11 32.79
N ASP A 88 -20.70 20.96 31.86
CA ASP A 88 -20.82 20.67 30.43
C ASP A 88 -19.94 19.47 30.05
N PRO A 89 -20.52 18.45 29.41
CA PRO A 89 -19.77 17.24 29.13
C PRO A 89 -18.71 17.34 28.06
N GLY A 90 -17.61 16.63 28.30
CA GLY A 90 -16.52 16.49 27.34
C GLY A 90 -16.93 15.71 26.09
N LYS A 91 -16.29 16.01 24.97
CA LYS A 91 -16.43 15.21 23.74
C LYS A 91 -15.53 13.98 23.79
N GLY A 92 -15.97 12.90 23.16
CA GLY A 92 -15.08 11.77 22.88
C GLY A 92 -13.94 12.21 21.96
N GLY A 93 -12.76 11.62 22.15
CA GLY A 93 -11.57 11.87 21.34
C GLY A 93 -11.65 11.25 19.96
N THR A 94 -10.95 11.82 18.99
CA THR A 94 -10.92 11.28 17.63
C THR A 94 -10.05 10.02 17.55
N GLY A 95 -10.48 9.01 16.78
CA GLY A 95 -9.63 7.86 16.45
C GLY A 95 -8.38 8.27 15.67
N GLY A 96 -7.30 7.53 15.86
CA GLY A 96 -6.02 7.75 15.17
C GLY A 96 -6.05 7.29 13.73
N THR A 97 -5.16 7.85 12.90
CA THR A 97 -5.02 7.44 11.50
C THR A 97 -4.36 6.06 11.39
N GLY A 98 -4.84 5.22 10.48
CA GLY A 98 -4.18 3.97 10.11
C GLY A 98 -2.79 4.22 9.49
N GLY A 99 -1.87 3.29 9.70
CA GLY A 99 -0.53 3.36 9.14
C GLY A 99 -0.50 3.10 7.63
N THR A 100 0.51 3.64 6.95
CA THR A 100 0.69 3.43 5.51
C THR A 100 1.10 1.98 5.22
N GLY A 101 0.58 1.40 4.14
CA GLY A 101 1.06 0.13 3.63
C GLY A 101 2.51 0.21 3.15
N GLY A 102 3.26 -0.88 3.31
CA GLY A 102 4.64 -0.97 2.84
C GLY A 102 4.73 -0.98 1.32
N SER A 103 5.85 -0.53 0.74
CA SER A 103 6.04 -0.62 -0.71
C SER A 103 6.22 -2.08 -1.15
N GLY A 104 5.77 -2.41 -2.35
CA GLY A 104 6.12 -3.66 -3.01
C GLY A 104 7.62 -3.70 -3.36
N GLY A 105 8.21 -4.89 -3.34
CA GLY A 105 9.60 -5.09 -3.73
C GLY A 105 9.81 -4.94 -5.23
N ALA A 106 11.01 -4.57 -5.65
CA ALA A 106 11.33 -4.54 -7.09
C ALA A 106 11.31 -5.97 -7.68
N GLY A 107 10.94 -6.11 -8.96
CA GLY A 107 11.15 -7.34 -9.70
C GLY A 107 12.64 -7.60 -9.93
N GLY A 108 13.03 -8.87 -9.97
CA GLY A 108 14.39 -9.28 -10.33
C GLY A 108 14.66 -9.03 -11.81
N SER A 109 15.93 -8.87 -12.18
CA SER A 109 16.30 -8.80 -13.60
C SER A 109 16.15 -10.16 -14.27
N GLY A 110 15.79 -10.15 -15.55
CA GLY A 110 15.86 -11.35 -16.39
C GLY A 110 17.31 -11.75 -16.67
N GLY A 111 17.52 -13.02 -16.97
CA GLY A 111 18.79 -13.46 -17.57
C GLY A 111 18.83 -13.15 -19.05
N ALA A 112 19.98 -13.37 -19.69
CA ALA A 112 20.17 -13.06 -21.11
C ALA A 112 19.06 -13.66 -22.01
N ASN A 113 18.39 -12.80 -22.77
CA ASN A 113 17.21 -13.10 -23.61
C ASN A 113 15.92 -13.44 -22.84
N PHE A 114 15.85 -13.05 -21.57
CA PHE A 114 14.66 -13.22 -20.73
C PHE A 114 14.22 -11.88 -20.14
N ASN A 115 12.91 -11.76 -19.97
CA ASN A 115 12.31 -10.53 -19.50
C ASN A 115 12.61 -10.30 -18.02
N GLY A 116 12.60 -9.02 -17.64
CA GLY A 116 12.58 -8.63 -16.24
C GLY A 116 11.35 -9.15 -15.51
N GLY A 117 11.51 -9.38 -14.21
CA GLY A 117 10.42 -9.80 -13.33
C GLY A 117 9.43 -8.69 -13.04
N THR A 118 8.18 -9.05 -12.73
CA THR A 118 7.17 -8.09 -12.31
C THR A 118 7.51 -7.48 -10.94
N GLY A 119 7.29 -6.18 -10.76
CA GLY A 119 7.36 -5.56 -9.44
C GLY A 119 6.30 -6.11 -8.49
N GLY A 120 6.62 -6.15 -7.19
CA GLY A 120 5.72 -6.63 -6.15
C GLY A 120 4.55 -5.68 -5.90
N THR A 121 3.45 -6.19 -5.37
CA THR A 121 2.31 -5.33 -5.03
C THR A 121 2.63 -4.48 -3.79
N GLY A 122 2.14 -3.25 -3.75
CA GLY A 122 2.13 -2.46 -2.51
C GLY A 122 1.29 -3.15 -1.43
N GLY A 123 1.66 -2.94 -0.17
CA GLY A 123 0.90 -3.41 0.99
C GLY A 123 -0.35 -2.56 1.22
N THR A 124 -1.36 -3.13 1.88
CA THR A 124 -2.58 -2.38 2.19
C THR A 124 -2.35 -1.37 3.30
N GLY A 125 -3.02 -0.22 3.24
CA GLY A 125 -3.07 0.71 4.36
C GLY A 125 -3.73 0.08 5.59
N GLY A 126 -3.35 0.55 6.77
CA GLY A 126 -3.94 0.14 8.05
C GLY A 126 -5.31 0.78 8.28
N THR A 127 -6.14 0.16 9.10
CA THR A 127 -7.46 0.74 9.42
C THR A 127 -7.32 1.94 10.36
N GLY A 128 -8.19 2.94 10.22
CA GLY A 128 -8.31 4.01 11.22
C GLY A 128 -8.82 3.49 12.56
N GLY A 129 -8.44 4.15 13.64
CA GLY A 129 -8.92 3.87 15.00
C GLY A 129 -10.35 4.34 15.20
N LYS A 130 -11.07 3.77 16.18
CA LYS A 130 -12.43 4.20 16.49
C LYS A 130 -12.43 5.53 17.24
N GLY A 131 -13.50 6.31 17.10
CA GLY A 131 -13.74 7.47 17.94
C GLY A 131 -14.10 7.09 19.38
N GLY A 132 -13.69 7.90 20.34
CA GLY A 132 -13.99 7.72 21.76
C GLY A 132 -15.44 8.05 22.12
N LEU A 133 -15.90 7.56 23.26
CA LEU A 133 -17.27 7.79 23.74
C LEU A 133 -17.40 9.11 24.51
N ASN A 134 -18.58 9.74 24.50
CA ASN A 134 -18.99 10.66 25.57
C ASN A 134 -19.32 9.83 26.85
N THR A 135 -19.20 10.38 28.07
CA THR A 135 -19.12 9.54 29.30
C THR A 135 -20.17 9.79 30.38
N ASP A 136 -21.18 10.62 30.15
CA ASP A 136 -22.09 11.06 31.22
C ASP A 136 -23.45 10.37 31.21
N GLY A 137 -23.86 9.70 30.13
CA GLY A 137 -25.21 9.11 30.01
C GLY A 137 -26.38 10.12 30.10
N LEU A 138 -26.09 11.40 30.34
CA LEU A 138 -27.04 12.49 30.60
C LEU A 138 -26.94 13.63 29.56
N SER A 139 -26.01 13.54 28.62
CA SER A 139 -25.53 14.69 27.85
C SER A 139 -25.84 14.68 26.36
N SER A 140 -26.11 15.87 25.82
CA SER A 140 -26.09 16.22 24.40
C SER A 140 -24.70 16.20 23.74
N ALA A 141 -23.63 15.87 24.49
CA ALA A 141 -22.27 15.88 23.96
C ALA A 141 -22.08 14.90 22.80
N THR A 142 -21.13 15.22 21.93
CA THR A 142 -20.82 14.43 20.74
C THR A 142 -19.73 13.43 21.05
N SER A 143 -19.96 12.16 20.68
CA SER A 143 -18.90 11.15 20.68
C SER A 143 -17.84 11.45 19.62
N GLY A 144 -16.63 10.95 19.82
CA GLY A 144 -15.49 11.23 18.97
C GLY A 144 -15.66 10.68 17.56
N THR A 145 -15.06 11.33 16.57
CA THR A 145 -15.08 10.84 15.20
C THR A 145 -14.13 9.66 15.02
N GLY A 146 -14.45 8.76 14.09
CA GLY A 146 -13.53 7.71 13.67
C GLY A 146 -12.27 8.30 13.02
N GLY A 147 -11.15 7.59 13.15
CA GLY A 147 -9.89 7.94 12.52
C GLY A 147 -9.89 7.62 11.03
N THR A 148 -9.01 8.27 10.28
CA THR A 148 -8.88 8.00 8.84
C THR A 148 -8.16 6.67 8.60
N GLY A 149 -8.50 5.97 7.52
CA GLY A 149 -7.72 4.83 7.05
C GLY A 149 -6.34 5.27 6.58
N GLY A 150 -5.34 4.38 6.70
CA GLY A 150 -4.00 4.61 6.19
C GLY A 150 -3.93 4.49 4.68
N THR A 151 -2.98 5.15 4.03
CA THR A 151 -2.82 5.03 2.58
C THR A 151 -2.23 3.68 2.18
N GLY A 152 -2.57 3.19 0.99
CA GLY A 152 -1.98 2.00 0.41
C GLY A 152 -0.51 2.22 0.03
N GLY A 153 0.30 1.17 0.13
CA GLY A 153 1.70 1.20 -0.26
C GLY A 153 1.89 1.30 -1.78
N LYS A 154 2.99 1.89 -2.22
CA LYS A 154 3.33 1.94 -3.64
C LYS A 154 3.70 0.55 -4.18
N GLY A 155 3.32 0.24 -5.42
CA GLY A 155 3.77 -0.96 -6.13
C GLY A 155 5.28 -0.91 -6.44
N GLY A 156 5.93 -2.07 -6.44
CA GLY A 156 7.35 -2.20 -6.76
C GLY A 156 7.63 -1.94 -8.23
N THR A 157 8.85 -1.50 -8.55
CA THR A 157 9.28 -1.34 -9.94
C THR A 157 9.46 -2.70 -10.61
N GLY A 158 9.17 -2.80 -11.91
CA GLY A 158 9.55 -3.98 -12.69
C GLY A 158 11.07 -4.13 -12.80
N GLY A 159 11.53 -5.37 -12.93
CA GLY A 159 12.95 -5.68 -13.14
C GLY A 159 13.40 -5.33 -14.55
N ALA A 160 14.71 -5.14 -14.75
CA ALA A 160 15.25 -4.92 -16.09
C ALA A 160 15.20 -6.22 -16.92
N GLY A 161 14.97 -6.09 -18.22
CA GLY A 161 15.29 -7.16 -19.17
C GLY A 161 16.78 -7.15 -19.49
N ASP A 162 17.34 -8.32 -19.79
CA ASP A 162 18.72 -8.48 -20.27
C ASP A 162 18.64 -9.06 -21.68
N ASP A 163 19.06 -8.28 -22.69
CA ASP A 163 18.73 -8.55 -24.10
C ASP A 163 17.24 -8.86 -24.33
N SER A 164 16.36 -8.18 -23.58
CA SER A 164 14.92 -8.44 -23.56
C SER A 164 14.11 -7.29 -22.97
N ALA A 165 12.79 -7.44 -22.97
CA ALA A 165 11.89 -6.41 -22.46
C ALA A 165 11.96 -6.29 -20.93
N GLY A 166 11.76 -5.06 -20.45
CA GLY A 166 11.63 -4.80 -19.03
C GLY A 166 10.38 -5.48 -18.42
N GLY A 167 10.47 -5.83 -17.14
CA GLY A 167 9.37 -6.40 -16.38
C GLY A 167 8.26 -5.37 -16.11
N THR A 168 7.04 -5.84 -15.88
CA THR A 168 5.93 -4.93 -15.57
C THR A 168 6.09 -4.32 -14.18
N GLY A 169 5.64 -3.09 -13.97
CA GLY A 169 5.51 -2.52 -12.63
C GLY A 169 4.48 -3.27 -11.79
N GLY A 170 4.69 -3.30 -10.48
CA GLY A 170 3.78 -3.90 -9.50
C GLY A 170 2.55 -3.02 -9.26
N THR A 171 1.43 -3.61 -8.83
CA THR A 171 0.24 -2.82 -8.52
C THR A 171 0.41 -2.06 -7.20
N GLY A 172 -0.20 -0.88 -7.09
CA GLY A 172 -0.34 -0.19 -5.80
C GLY A 172 -1.19 -1.01 -4.82
N GLY A 173 -0.93 -0.85 -3.53
CA GLY A 173 -1.70 -1.45 -2.45
C GLY A 173 -3.02 -0.73 -2.23
N ALA A 174 -4.04 -1.42 -1.72
CA ALA A 174 -5.30 -0.78 -1.38
C ALA A 174 -5.15 0.17 -0.19
N GLY A 175 -5.94 1.24 -0.16
CA GLY A 175 -6.08 2.08 1.03
C GLY A 175 -6.73 1.33 2.19
N GLY A 176 -6.45 1.78 3.40
CA GLY A 176 -7.00 1.23 4.63
C GLY A 176 -8.43 1.70 4.87
N ASN A 177 -9.24 0.88 5.53
CA ASN A 177 -10.61 1.28 5.88
C ASN A 177 -10.60 2.37 6.95
N ALA A 178 -11.61 3.23 6.92
CA ALA A 178 -11.78 4.20 7.98
C ALA A 178 -12.15 3.58 9.32
N GLY A 179 -11.89 4.31 10.40
CA GLY A 179 -12.39 4.01 11.72
C GLY A 179 -13.88 4.32 11.87
N ALA A 180 -14.56 3.55 12.72
CA ALA A 180 -15.94 3.84 13.09
C ALA A 180 -16.02 5.07 14.01
N GLY A 181 -17.11 5.82 13.91
CA GLY A 181 -17.42 6.88 14.87
C GLY A 181 -17.72 6.32 16.26
N GLY A 182 -17.52 7.14 17.30
CA GLY A 182 -17.89 6.79 18.66
C GLY A 182 -19.41 6.65 18.80
N LEU A 183 -19.85 5.66 19.57
CA LEU A 183 -21.28 5.40 19.81
C LEU A 183 -21.89 6.51 20.67
N ALA A 184 -23.15 6.87 20.43
CA ALA A 184 -23.89 7.80 21.27
C ALA A 184 -24.42 7.11 22.54
N ASN A 185 -24.40 7.83 23.67
CA ASN A 185 -25.24 7.51 24.83
C ASN A 185 -26.68 8.05 24.64
N THR A 186 -27.63 7.63 25.48
CA THR A 186 -29.02 8.12 25.48
C THR A 186 -29.06 9.65 25.56
N GLY A 187 -29.59 10.30 24.52
CA GLY A 187 -29.69 11.77 24.42
C GLY A 187 -28.45 12.48 23.84
N GLY A 188 -27.35 11.77 23.59
CA GLY A 188 -26.13 12.31 22.98
C GLY A 188 -26.10 12.18 21.46
N THR A 189 -25.15 12.89 20.83
CA THR A 189 -24.91 12.77 19.38
C THR A 189 -23.78 11.77 19.12
N ALA A 190 -23.99 10.85 18.19
CA ALA A 190 -22.95 9.90 17.79
C ALA A 190 -21.80 10.61 17.08
N GLY A 191 -20.63 10.01 17.19
CA GLY A 191 -19.47 10.41 16.40
C GLY A 191 -19.67 10.03 14.94
N ASN A 192 -19.21 10.92 14.05
CA ASN A 192 -19.12 10.61 12.64
C ASN A 192 -18.05 9.54 12.39
N ALA A 193 -18.24 8.74 11.36
CA ALA A 193 -17.19 7.85 10.89
C ALA A 193 -15.95 8.62 10.42
N GLY A 194 -14.81 7.93 10.38
CA GLY A 194 -13.64 8.40 9.67
C GLY A 194 -13.78 8.29 8.15
N ILE A 195 -12.76 8.78 7.45
CA ILE A 195 -12.63 8.69 5.99
C ILE A 195 -11.72 7.50 5.62
N GLY A 196 -12.06 6.75 4.57
CA GLY A 196 -11.22 5.68 4.05
C GLY A 196 -9.88 6.22 3.55
N GLY A 197 -8.80 5.45 3.67
CA GLY A 197 -7.48 5.84 3.18
C GLY A 197 -7.38 5.71 1.67
N ASP A 198 -6.52 6.51 1.04
CA ASP A 198 -6.33 6.45 -0.41
C ASP A 198 -5.56 5.19 -0.84
N GLY A 199 -5.82 4.73 -2.06
CA GLY A 199 -5.06 3.66 -2.71
C GLY A 199 -3.62 4.09 -3.03
N GLY A 200 -2.71 3.13 -2.98
CA GLY A 200 -1.30 3.33 -3.32
C GLY A 200 -1.07 3.49 -4.81
N GLN A 201 -0.03 4.21 -5.18
CA GLN A 201 0.39 4.33 -6.58
C GLN A 201 0.87 2.98 -7.15
N GLY A 202 0.60 2.71 -8.42
CA GLY A 202 1.28 1.66 -9.16
C GLY A 202 2.79 1.85 -9.25
N GLY A 203 3.53 0.76 -9.38
CA GLY A 203 4.96 0.74 -9.61
C GLY A 203 5.30 1.03 -11.07
N ASN A 204 6.49 1.58 -11.31
CA ASN A 204 6.92 1.83 -12.69
C ASN A 204 7.33 0.52 -13.37
N GLY A 205 7.19 0.45 -14.70
CA GLY A 205 7.76 -0.63 -15.49
C GLY A 205 9.29 -0.65 -15.43
N GLY A 206 9.85 -1.83 -15.63
CA GLY A 206 11.29 -2.05 -15.72
C GLY A 206 11.85 -1.56 -17.03
N GLN A 207 13.14 -1.23 -17.04
CA GLN A 207 13.86 -0.82 -18.24
C GLN A 207 14.04 -2.01 -19.20
N GLY A 208 13.86 -1.78 -20.50
CA GLY A 208 14.27 -2.73 -21.54
C GLY A 208 15.74 -2.55 -21.90
N ASP A 209 16.40 -3.58 -22.40
CA ASP A 209 17.82 -3.50 -22.74
C ASP A 209 18.10 -2.90 -24.12
N SER A 210 19.34 -2.47 -24.34
CA SER A 210 19.86 -1.89 -25.58
C SER A 210 19.90 -2.87 -26.76
N GLY A 211 19.77 -4.18 -26.48
CA GLY A 211 20.09 -5.25 -27.42
C GLY A 211 21.61 -5.45 -27.55
N SER A 212 22.01 -6.66 -27.93
CA SER A 212 23.38 -7.23 -27.91
C SER A 212 24.51 -6.46 -28.62
N GLY A 213 24.32 -5.22 -29.05
CA GLY A 213 25.34 -4.38 -29.68
C GLY A 213 25.71 -4.80 -31.11
N LEU A 214 25.10 -5.87 -31.64
CA LEU A 214 25.32 -6.35 -33.00
C LEU A 214 24.30 -5.71 -33.96
N GLY A 215 24.66 -4.56 -34.54
CA GLY A 215 24.14 -4.15 -35.85
C GLY A 215 22.86 -3.31 -35.89
N GLY A 216 22.74 -2.26 -35.09
CA GLY A 216 21.72 -1.22 -35.31
C GLY A 216 20.26 -1.66 -35.13
N GLN A 217 20.00 -2.79 -34.47
CA GLN A 217 18.65 -3.17 -34.10
C GLN A 217 18.11 -2.22 -33.03
N PRO A 218 16.83 -1.80 -33.10
CA PRO A 218 16.19 -1.06 -32.01
C PRO A 218 16.29 -1.88 -30.71
N GLY A 219 16.64 -1.23 -29.60
CA GLY A 219 16.64 -1.90 -28.30
C GLY A 219 15.24 -2.29 -27.87
N PHE A 220 15.17 -3.10 -26.82
CA PHE A 220 13.94 -3.67 -26.33
C PHE A 220 13.09 -2.62 -25.61
N ALA A 221 11.77 -2.79 -25.68
CA ALA A 221 10.82 -1.93 -24.98
C ALA A 221 10.96 -2.09 -23.46
N GLY A 222 10.76 -0.98 -22.74
CA GLY A 222 10.53 -1.05 -21.30
C GLY A 222 9.20 -1.74 -20.98
N GLY A 223 9.10 -2.25 -19.76
CA GLY A 223 7.88 -2.86 -19.27
C GLY A 223 6.77 -1.83 -19.05
N PRO A 224 5.49 -2.22 -19.10
CA PRO A 224 4.39 -1.33 -18.73
C PRO A 224 4.42 -1.01 -17.22
N GLY A 225 3.87 0.16 -16.85
CA GLY A 225 3.63 0.51 -15.46
C GLY A 225 2.53 -0.35 -14.82
N GLY A 226 2.58 -0.47 -13.50
CA GLY A 226 1.57 -1.16 -12.71
C GLY A 226 0.30 -0.31 -12.50
N LYS A 227 -0.83 -0.95 -12.19
CA LYS A 227 -2.06 -0.24 -11.86
C LYS A 227 -1.97 0.40 -10.46
N GLY A 228 -2.68 1.49 -10.24
CA GLY A 228 -2.89 2.00 -8.88
C GLY A 228 -3.78 1.07 -8.04
N GLY A 229 -3.72 1.22 -6.73
CA GLY A 229 -4.54 0.49 -5.77
C GLY A 229 -5.95 1.08 -5.63
N ALA A 230 -6.89 0.30 -5.12
CA ALA A 230 -8.22 0.83 -4.77
C ALA A 230 -8.14 1.72 -3.52
N GLY A 231 -9.06 2.68 -3.39
CA GLY A 231 -9.26 3.41 -2.14
C GLY A 231 -9.87 2.52 -1.06
N GLY A 232 -9.71 2.93 0.20
CA GLY A 232 -10.26 2.25 1.37
C GLY A 232 -11.75 2.54 1.57
N ASN A 233 -12.44 1.67 2.29
CA ASN A 233 -13.87 1.85 2.51
C ASN A 233 -14.15 2.95 3.55
N ALA A 234 -15.32 3.58 3.39
CA ALA A 234 -15.89 4.46 4.40
C ALA A 234 -16.12 3.73 5.73
N GLY A 235 -16.02 4.48 6.85
CA GLY A 235 -16.42 3.97 8.15
C GLY A 235 -17.93 4.05 8.36
N THR A 236 -18.44 3.25 9.29
CA THR A 236 -19.81 3.37 9.80
C THR A 236 -19.86 4.46 10.87
N GLY A 237 -20.84 5.37 10.77
CA GLY A 237 -21.11 6.32 11.86
C GLY A 237 -21.65 5.59 13.09
N GLY A 238 -21.64 6.23 14.26
CA GLY A 238 -22.43 5.73 15.40
C GLY A 238 -23.94 5.85 15.13
N THR A 239 -24.79 5.40 16.05
CA THR A 239 -26.25 5.52 15.93
C THR A 239 -26.66 7.00 15.74
N ASN A 240 -27.27 7.35 14.60
CA ASN A 240 -27.54 8.74 14.14
C ASN A 240 -26.31 9.61 13.81
N GLY A 241 -25.10 9.05 13.72
CA GLY A 241 -23.92 9.70 13.17
C GLY A 241 -23.83 9.50 11.65
N SER A 242 -23.24 10.45 10.92
CA SER A 242 -23.09 10.29 9.47
C SER A 242 -22.04 9.23 9.13
N GLY A 243 -22.29 8.44 8.09
CA GLY A 243 -21.29 7.58 7.47
C GLY A 243 -20.12 8.38 6.91
N GLY A 244 -18.98 7.71 6.72
CA GLY A 244 -17.76 8.32 6.20
C GLY A 244 -17.76 8.37 4.68
N ALA A 245 -16.78 9.08 4.11
CA ALA A 245 -16.43 8.91 2.71
C ALA A 245 -15.43 7.76 2.53
N GLY A 246 -15.49 7.07 1.39
CA GLY A 246 -14.42 6.17 0.97
C GLY A 246 -13.17 6.94 0.55
N GLY A 247 -12.04 6.25 0.48
CA GLY A 247 -10.78 6.81 -0.04
C GLY A 247 -10.76 6.84 -1.57
N ALA A 248 -9.89 7.67 -2.13
CA ALA A 248 -9.67 7.73 -3.57
C ALA A 248 -8.84 6.52 -4.05
N GLY A 249 -9.00 6.13 -5.30
CA GLY A 249 -8.09 5.18 -5.95
C GLY A 249 -6.70 5.77 -6.18
N GLY A 250 -5.69 4.90 -6.25
CA GLY A 250 -4.32 5.25 -6.57
C GLY A 250 -4.11 5.45 -8.07
N GLN A 251 -3.10 6.26 -8.40
CA GLN A 251 -2.68 6.46 -9.79
C GLN A 251 -1.90 5.25 -10.32
N GLY A 252 -1.95 5.02 -11.63
CA GLY A 252 -1.08 4.06 -12.30
C GLY A 252 0.41 4.45 -12.23
N GLY A 253 1.27 3.47 -12.47
CA GLY A 253 2.71 3.66 -12.63
C GLY A 253 3.08 4.02 -14.06
N ALA A 254 4.25 4.64 -14.22
CA ALA A 254 4.79 4.96 -15.54
C ALA A 254 5.31 3.70 -16.25
N GLY A 255 5.28 3.68 -17.58
CA GLY A 255 6.02 2.70 -18.37
C GLY A 255 7.53 2.85 -18.17
N GLY A 256 8.25 1.74 -18.35
CA GLY A 256 9.71 1.70 -18.34
C GLY A 256 10.27 2.29 -19.64
N ALA A 257 11.50 2.79 -19.56
CA ALA A 257 12.22 3.27 -20.73
C ALA A 257 12.56 2.10 -21.66
N GLY A 258 12.23 2.24 -22.95
CA GLY A 258 12.84 1.46 -24.02
C GLY A 258 14.03 2.22 -24.61
N ILE A 259 15.04 1.50 -25.09
CA ILE A 259 16.25 2.14 -25.64
C ILE A 259 16.17 2.07 -27.16
N SER A 260 15.96 3.21 -27.85
CA SER A 260 16.04 3.29 -29.32
C SER A 260 17.32 3.98 -29.73
N PHE A 261 18.09 3.37 -30.63
CA PHE A 261 19.16 4.07 -31.32
C PHE A 261 18.54 5.00 -32.36
N SER A 262 18.80 6.29 -32.25
CA SER A 262 18.67 7.21 -33.38
C SER A 262 19.70 6.79 -34.42
N ASN A 263 19.24 6.26 -35.56
CA ASN A 263 20.12 5.97 -36.68
C ASN A 263 20.88 7.26 -37.02
N GLY A 264 22.21 7.19 -36.99
CA GLY A 264 23.07 8.33 -37.29
C GLY A 264 22.70 8.93 -38.64
N SER A 265 22.79 10.26 -38.72
CA SER A 265 22.70 11.01 -39.96
C SER A 265 23.54 10.34 -41.04
N ASN A 266 22.90 9.85 -42.11
CA ASN A 266 23.61 9.57 -43.35
C ASN A 266 24.06 10.93 -43.92
N GLY A 267 25.33 11.26 -43.71
CA GLY A 267 26.04 12.38 -44.32
C GLY A 267 27.27 11.88 -45.05
#